data_AF-A0A358DIM3-F1
#
_entry.id   AF-A0A358DIM3-F1
#
_cell.length_a   1.000
_cell.length_b   1.000
_cell.length_c   1.000
_cell.angle_alpha   90.00
_cell.angle_beta   90.00
_cell.angle_gamma   90.00
#
_symmetry.space_group_name_H-M   'P 1'
#
loop_
_entity.id
_entity.type
_entity.pdbx_description
1 polymer ?
#
loop_
_entity_poly.entity_id
_entity_poly.type
_entity_poly.pdbx_seq_one_letter_code
_entity_poly.pdbx_strand_id
1 'polypeptide(L)'
;MADIKKNAVLSELLTEHSELIPVVNRFGIKLGVGEKTIEKICLENDLNIDFILTILNVYLDEEYNPEKDLDAFDVSLIVDYLKRTVENYMQASVPNLE
;
A
#
# COMPACT_ATOMS: atom_id res chain seq x y z
N MET A 1 -5.54 9.03 -15.00
CA MET A 1 -5.08 9.75 -13.80
C MET A 1 -5.88 9.33 -12.60
N ALA A 2 -5.47 8.20 -12.01
CA ALA A 2 -5.92 7.85 -10.67
C ALA A 2 -5.37 8.87 -9.68
N ASP A 3 -6.24 9.43 -8.85
CA ASP A 3 -5.89 10.42 -7.82
C ASP A 3 -6.59 10.01 -6.54
N ILE A 4 -6.16 8.88 -5.99
CA ILE A 4 -6.74 8.31 -4.77
C ILE A 4 -6.57 9.32 -3.64
N LYS A 5 -7.68 9.59 -2.95
CA LYS A 5 -7.71 10.51 -1.81
C LYS A 5 -7.63 9.76 -0.49
N LYS A 6 -7.03 10.40 0.51
CA LYS A 6 -6.89 9.85 1.87
C LYS A 6 -8.22 9.49 2.56
N ASN A 7 -9.33 10.15 2.16
CA ASN A 7 -10.67 9.89 2.67
C ASN A 7 -11.41 8.79 1.89
N ALA A 8 -10.82 8.23 0.83
CA ALA A 8 -11.40 7.10 0.11
C ALA A 8 -11.49 5.88 1.04
N VAL A 9 -12.56 5.10 0.87
CA VAL A 9 -12.77 3.85 1.60
C VAL A 9 -11.93 2.76 0.93
N LEU A 10 -11.07 2.10 1.71
CA LEU A 10 -10.14 1.12 1.14
C LEU A 10 -10.87 -0.10 0.57
N SER A 11 -11.97 -0.55 1.20
CA SER A 11 -12.71 -1.73 0.73
C SER A 11 -13.40 -1.51 -0.63
N GLU A 12 -13.91 -0.31 -0.89
CA GLU A 12 -14.44 0.06 -2.21
C GLU A 12 -13.33 0.06 -3.26
N LEU A 13 -12.20 0.70 -2.95
CA LEU A 13 -11.03 0.75 -3.85
C LEU A 13 -10.52 -0.65 -4.22
N LEU A 14 -10.45 -1.59 -3.27
CA LEU A 14 -10.00 -2.96 -3.52
C LEU A 14 -11.04 -3.80 -4.29
N THR A 15 -12.31 -3.43 -4.22
CA THR A 15 -13.38 -4.07 -5.00
C THR A 15 -13.29 -3.64 -6.46
N GLU A 16 -13.00 -2.37 -6.72
CA GLU A 16 -12.81 -1.84 -8.08
C GLU A 16 -11.45 -2.27 -8.66
N HIS A 17 -10.40 -2.32 -7.84
CA HIS A 17 -9.03 -2.58 -8.27
C HIS A 17 -8.40 -3.74 -7.47
N SER A 18 -8.77 -4.97 -7.81
CA SER A 18 -8.29 -6.17 -7.13
C SER A 18 -6.76 -6.37 -7.18
N GLU A 19 -6.08 -5.75 -8.16
CA GLU A 19 -4.61 -5.73 -8.27
C GLU A 19 -3.91 -5.03 -7.10
N LEU A 20 -4.61 -4.16 -6.37
CA LEU A 20 -4.09 -3.47 -5.20
C LEU A 20 -4.09 -4.35 -3.94
N ILE A 21 -4.88 -5.43 -3.90
CA ILE A 21 -4.95 -6.34 -2.75
C ILE A 21 -3.57 -6.85 -2.30
N PRO A 22 -2.70 -7.40 -3.19
CA PRO A 22 -1.35 -7.78 -2.78
C PRO A 22 -0.50 -6.60 -2.31
N VAL A 23 -0.75 -5.38 -2.81
CA VAL A 23 -0.01 -4.16 -2.44
C VAL A 23 -0.32 -3.77 -1.00
N VAL A 24 -1.60 -3.65 -0.63
CA VAL A 24 -2.01 -3.33 0.76
C VAL A 24 -1.63 -4.43 1.75
N ASN A 25 -1.68 -5.70 1.35
CA ASN A 25 -1.22 -6.79 2.20
C ASN A 25 0.27 -6.64 2.56
N ARG A 26 1.12 -6.14 1.65
CA ARG A 26 2.56 -5.87 1.93
C ARG A 26 2.78 -4.78 2.96
N PHE A 27 1.86 -3.83 3.07
CA PHE A 27 1.86 -2.82 4.14
C PHE A 27 1.43 -3.39 5.49
N GLY A 28 1.01 -4.65 5.56
CA GLY A 28 0.49 -5.29 6.77
C GLY A 28 -0.99 -5.00 7.03
N ILE A 29 -1.69 -4.40 6.07
CA ILE A 29 -3.12 -4.12 6.18
C ILE A 29 -3.88 -5.41 5.88
N LYS A 30 -4.54 -5.96 6.90
CA LYS A 30 -5.36 -7.17 6.76
C LYS A 30 -6.70 -6.84 6.07
N LEU A 31 -7.14 -7.75 5.19
CA LEU A 31 -8.50 -7.73 4.63
C LEU A 31 -9.54 -7.80 5.74
N GLY A 32 -10.59 -6.96 5.66
CA GLY A 32 -11.59 -6.80 6.72
C GLY A 32 -11.67 -5.40 7.36
N VAL A 33 -11.22 -4.36 6.65
CA VAL A 33 -11.21 -2.97 7.16
C VAL A 33 -12.59 -2.29 7.20
N GLY A 34 -13.63 -2.93 6.67
CA GLY A 34 -15.00 -2.38 6.62
C GLY A 34 -15.08 -1.08 5.84
N GLU A 35 -15.78 -0.08 6.38
CA GLU A 35 -15.97 1.25 5.78
C GLU A 35 -14.88 2.25 6.23
N LYS A 36 -13.71 1.77 6.68
CA LYS A 36 -12.62 2.65 7.11
C LYS A 36 -11.94 3.32 5.91
N THR A 37 -11.63 4.60 6.09
CA THR A 37 -10.85 5.38 5.13
C THR A 37 -9.37 4.98 5.16
N ILE A 38 -8.65 5.24 4.06
CA ILE A 38 -7.20 5.01 3.98
C ILE A 38 -6.47 5.76 5.10
N GLU A 39 -6.82 7.02 5.36
CA GLU A 39 -6.26 7.82 6.46
C GLU A 39 -6.40 7.11 7.81
N LYS A 40 -7.60 6.62 8.13
CA LYS A 40 -7.87 5.95 9.41
C LYS A 40 -7.07 4.65 9.55
N ILE A 41 -7.01 3.86 8.49
CA ILE A 41 -6.25 2.62 8.46
C ILE A 41 -4.76 2.90 8.66
N CYS A 42 -4.22 3.92 8.01
CA CYS A 42 -2.82 4.28 8.16
C CYS A 42 -2.48 4.73 9.58
N LEU A 43 -3.31 5.58 10.18
CA LEU A 43 -3.14 6.02 11.56
C LEU A 43 -3.18 4.86 12.56
N GLU A 44 -4.06 3.88 12.36
CA GLU A 44 -4.17 2.69 13.23
C GLU A 44 -2.98 1.72 13.08
N ASN A 45 -2.30 1.73 11.93
CA ASN A 45 -1.20 0.82 11.61
C ASN A 45 0.17 1.51 11.62
N ASP A 46 0.25 2.76 12.08
CA ASP A 46 1.46 3.60 12.09
C ASP A 46 2.13 3.68 10.69
N LEU A 47 1.30 3.84 9.66
CA LEU A 47 1.72 3.96 8.27
C LEU A 47 1.72 5.42 7.82
N ASN A 48 2.69 5.78 6.98
CA ASN A 48 2.71 7.07 6.33
C ASN A 48 1.63 7.12 5.23
N ILE A 49 0.66 8.03 5.39
CA ILE A 49 -0.51 8.17 4.51
C ILE A 49 -0.09 8.57 3.10
N ASP A 50 0.80 9.55 2.97
CA ASP A 50 1.26 10.04 1.67
C ASP A 50 2.00 8.93 0.93
N PHE A 51 2.85 8.16 1.63
CA PHE A 51 3.60 7.06 1.03
C PHE A 51 2.70 5.95 0.47
N ILE A 52 1.70 5.49 1.23
CA ILE A 52 0.79 4.46 0.72
C ILE A 52 -0.01 4.99 -0.47
N LEU A 53 -0.47 6.25 -0.44
CA LEU A 53 -1.21 6.85 -1.55
C LEU A 53 -0.37 6.93 -2.80
N THR A 54 0.90 7.34 -2.68
CA THR A 54 1.84 7.34 -3.80
C THR A 54 1.99 5.94 -4.38
N ILE A 55 2.20 4.92 -3.54
CA ILE A 55 2.34 3.54 -4.02
C ILE A 55 1.05 3.06 -4.70
N LEU A 56 -0.12 3.30 -4.13
CA LEU A 56 -1.39 2.90 -4.75
C LEU A 56 -1.62 3.61 -6.09
N ASN A 57 -1.32 4.91 -6.19
CA ASN A 57 -1.45 5.66 -7.44
C ASN A 57 -0.45 5.17 -8.52
N VAL A 58 0.81 4.85 -8.14
CA VAL A 58 1.79 4.24 -9.05
C VAL A 58 1.30 2.91 -9.61
N TYR A 59 0.61 2.09 -8.79
CA TYR A 59 0.08 0.82 -9.23
C TYR A 59 -1.16 0.95 -10.13
N LEU A 60 -1.97 2.01 -9.99
CA LEU A 60 -3.17 2.21 -10.79
C LEU A 60 -2.96 2.95 -12.11
N ASP A 61 -1.89 3.73 -12.22
CA ASP A 61 -1.68 4.63 -13.34
C ASP A 61 -0.20 4.56 -13.77
N GLU A 62 0.05 3.88 -14.89
CA GLU A 62 1.42 3.67 -15.43
C GLU A 62 2.10 4.99 -15.85
N GLU A 63 1.32 6.06 -16.07
CA GLU A 63 1.82 7.41 -16.36
C GLU A 63 2.02 8.26 -15.10
N TYR A 64 1.67 7.76 -13.90
CA TYR A 64 1.86 8.48 -12.66
C TYR A 64 3.35 8.62 -12.37
N ASN A 65 3.82 9.87 -12.30
CA ASN A 65 5.22 10.17 -12.01
C ASN A 65 5.43 10.44 -10.51
N PRO A 66 5.99 9.49 -9.73
CA PRO A 66 6.17 9.64 -8.29
C PRO A 66 7.36 10.53 -7.91
N GLU A 67 8.18 11.00 -8.87
CA GLU A 67 9.39 11.79 -8.59
C GLU A 67 9.16 12.99 -7.67
N LYS A 68 7.98 13.64 -7.75
CA LYS A 68 7.66 14.79 -6.91
C LYS A 68 7.41 14.44 -5.45
N ASP A 69 6.95 13.22 -5.19
CA ASP A 69 6.60 12.73 -3.86
C ASP A 69 7.76 11.91 -3.25
N LEU A 70 8.55 11.23 -4.09
CA LEU A 70 9.68 10.40 -3.66
C LEU A 70 10.81 11.20 -2.98
N ASP A 71 11.09 12.41 -3.45
CA ASP A 71 12.09 13.30 -2.81
C ASP A 71 11.64 13.77 -1.42
N ALA A 72 10.32 13.73 -1.15
CA ALA A 72 9.73 14.11 0.13
C ALA A 72 9.69 12.96 1.16
N PHE A 73 9.93 11.72 0.74
CA PHE A 73 9.91 10.57 1.65
C PHE A 73 11.29 10.30 2.27
N ASP A 74 11.27 10.05 3.57
CA ASP A 74 12.47 9.60 4.27
C ASP A 74 12.91 8.23 3.72
N VAL A 75 14.20 8.08 3.40
CA VAL A 75 14.77 6.82 2.87
C VAL A 75 14.47 5.65 3.81
N SER A 76 14.33 5.88 5.12
CA SER A 76 13.95 4.86 6.08
C SER A 76 12.57 4.26 5.81
N LEU A 77 11.60 5.05 5.32
CA LEU A 77 10.24 4.56 4.99
C LEU A 77 10.28 3.60 3.79
N ILE A 78 11.08 3.94 2.79
CA ILE A 78 11.27 3.12 1.59
C ILE A 78 11.96 1.79 1.97
N VAL A 79 12.99 1.86 2.80
CA VAL A 79 13.71 0.67 3.30
C VAL A 79 12.79 -0.22 4.14
N ASP A 80 11.95 0.35 5.01
CA ASP A 80 11.00 -0.43 5.83
C ASP A 80 9.97 -1.14 4.96
N TYR A 81 9.42 -0.45 3.97
CA TYR A 81 8.49 -1.05 3.00
C TYR A 81 9.12 -2.21 2.21
N LEU A 82 10.35 -2.02 1.72
CA LEU A 82 11.07 -3.07 0.99
C LEU A 82 11.36 -4.28 1.89
N LYS A 83 11.77 -4.06 3.14
CA LYS A 83 11.98 -5.14 4.12
C LYS A 83 10.70 -5.94 4.37
N ARG A 84 9.59 -5.25 4.68
CA ARG A 84 8.28 -5.91 4.87
C ARG A 84 7.82 -6.65 3.64
N THR A 85 8.08 -6.11 2.44
CA THR A 85 7.75 -6.79 1.17
C THR A 85 8.53 -8.10 1.01
N VAL A 86 9.84 -8.08 1.29
CA VAL A 86 10.70 -9.26 1.23
C VAL A 86 10.30 -10.30 2.28
N GLU A 87 10.01 -9.89 3.52
CA GLU A 87 9.54 -10.78 4.59
C GLU A 87 8.19 -11.42 4.25
N ASN A 88 7.23 -10.65 3.73
CA ASN A 88 5.96 -11.18 3.25
C ASN A 88 6.14 -12.21 2.13
N TYR A 89 7.06 -11.95 1.18
CA TYR A 89 7.36 -12.89 0.10
C TYR A 89 8.00 -14.19 0.63
N MET A 90 8.91 -14.10 1.60
CA MET A 90 9.51 -15.25 2.25
C MET A 90 8.46 -16.07 3.01
N GLN A 91 7.61 -15.43 3.81
CA GLN A 91 6.53 -16.13 4.55
C GLN A 91 5.50 -16.77 3.60
N ALA A 92 5.16 -16.12 2.48
CA ALA A 92 4.24 -16.65 1.48
C ALA A 92 4.85 -17.77 0.61
N SER A 93 6.18 -17.80 0.44
CA SER A 93 6.87 -18.81 -0.39
C SER A 93 7.32 -20.06 0.39
N VAL A 94 7.33 -20.01 1.72
CA VAL A 94 7.78 -21.14 2.58
C VAL A 94 6.81 -22.36 2.67
N PRO A 95 5.57 -22.39 2.12
CA PRO A 95 4.81 -23.65 2.11
C PRO A 95 5.11 -24.65 0.98
N ASN A 96 5.99 -24.36 0.00
CA ASN A 96 6.12 -25.19 -1.21
C ASN A 96 7.48 -25.89 -1.41
N LEU A 97 8.19 -26.20 -0.33
CA LEU A 97 9.32 -27.14 -0.37
C LEU A 97 8.97 -28.37 0.47
N GLU A 98 8.03 -29.18 -0.03
CA GLU A 98 7.85 -30.59 0.37
C GLU A 98 8.41 -31.52 -0.70
#